data_AF-A0A8M9PTJ0-F1
#
_entry.id   AF-A0A8M9PTJ0-F1
#
_cell.length_a   1.000
_cell.length_b   1.000
_cell.length_c   1.000
_cell.angle_alpha   90.00
_cell.angle_beta   90.00
_cell.angle_gamma   90.00
#
_symmetry.space_group_name_H-M   'P 1'
#
loop_
_entity.id
_entity.type
_entity.pdbx_description
1 polymer ?
#
loop_
_entity_poly.entity_id
_entity_poly.type
_entity_poly.pdbx_seq_one_letter_code
_entity_poly.pdbx_strand_id
1 'polypeptide(L)'
;MDSDQAHVSVSRVVLVHFCLLFCDLLFWACVWAILLWLDGEGSLDLWCLWALRTITFAGLYLLSTLVPESNLKPLLKRWVALLSFLPPVFDSMQILLDGTLRGFNPVPDPGMVILSSATSILIYMVWEMAFPHGGSSKGGRNQKKDEEARALLMRVIRYSRLDYLYLGAAFIFLSLAALFETFIPYCTGKVIDILSGKYQHSNFTWAILLLALCSLGSSMFSGLRGGMFMFSLNRLNKRIRNLLFQNVMKQEIDFFDEIKPGNLASRLISDTDKMGRAVAMNVNVLLRSMVKTCGMLYFMLGVSWQLTLLTCIEMPLLAFLQNSYNSLSQKTSKELQDCNAETGELASSVIGSIKTVRSFKAECQEQQRYEQTINRKLQVLRRKGFYSAVYLLIRR
;
A
#
# COMPACT_ATOMS: atom_id res chain seq x y z
N MET A 1 23.75 -17.61 -3.50
CA MET A 1 23.17 -18.35 -4.64
C MET A 1 21.74 -17.93 -4.96
N ASP A 2 20.90 -17.58 -3.97
CA ASP A 2 19.51 -17.11 -4.24
C ASP A 2 19.40 -15.69 -4.82
N SER A 3 20.40 -14.82 -4.61
CA SER A 3 20.39 -13.44 -5.15
C SER A 3 20.60 -13.39 -6.66
N ASP A 4 21.46 -14.25 -7.21
CA ASP A 4 21.73 -14.30 -8.66
C ASP A 4 20.57 -14.95 -9.42
N GLN A 5 19.91 -15.95 -8.83
CA GLN A 5 18.70 -16.53 -9.43
C GLN A 5 17.53 -15.54 -9.49
N ALA A 6 17.39 -14.66 -8.49
CA ALA A 6 16.37 -13.61 -8.48
C ALA A 6 16.66 -12.47 -9.47
N HIS A 7 17.92 -12.06 -9.63
CA HIS A 7 18.29 -11.06 -10.63
C HIS A 7 18.12 -11.57 -12.07
N VAL A 8 18.45 -12.84 -12.30
CA VAL A 8 18.32 -13.48 -13.61
C VAL A 8 16.85 -13.74 -13.99
N SER A 9 15.96 -13.97 -13.02
CA SER A 9 14.52 -14.11 -13.30
C SER A 9 13.89 -12.77 -13.67
N VAL A 10 14.23 -11.68 -12.96
CA VAL A 10 13.71 -10.32 -13.29
C VAL A 10 14.20 -9.86 -14.66
N SER A 11 15.47 -10.05 -14.98
CA SER A 11 16.03 -9.67 -16.29
C SER A 11 15.35 -10.44 -17.44
N ARG A 12 15.05 -11.73 -17.26
CA ARG A 12 14.33 -12.54 -18.26
C ARG A 12 12.87 -12.14 -18.40
N VAL A 13 12.18 -11.79 -17.31
CA VAL A 13 10.79 -11.31 -17.34
C VAL A 13 10.69 -10.00 -18.14
N VAL A 14 11.61 -9.06 -17.90
CA VAL A 14 11.70 -7.79 -18.62
C VAL A 14 11.98 -8.02 -20.11
N LEU A 15 12.88 -8.95 -20.45
CA LEU A 15 13.20 -9.30 -21.83
C LEU A 15 11.97 -9.86 -22.58
N VAL A 16 11.17 -10.72 -21.94
CA VAL A 16 9.94 -11.28 -22.53
C VAL A 16 8.88 -10.21 -22.76
N HIS A 17 8.70 -9.29 -21.81
CA HIS A 17 7.76 -8.16 -21.98
C HIS A 17 8.21 -7.20 -23.09
N PHE A 18 9.51 -6.93 -23.19
CA PHE A 18 10.09 -6.12 -24.26
C PHE A 18 9.93 -6.77 -25.64
N CYS A 19 10.14 -8.09 -25.74
CA CYS A 19 9.96 -8.84 -26.97
C CYS A 19 8.48 -8.85 -27.43
N LEU A 20 7.53 -8.93 -26.50
CA LEU A 20 6.10 -8.83 -26.79
C LEU A 20 5.67 -7.43 -27.24
N LEU A 21 6.19 -6.36 -26.62
CA LEU A 21 5.95 -4.98 -27.09
C LEU A 21 6.51 -4.76 -28.49
N PHE A 22 7.70 -5.31 -28.76
CA PHE A 22 8.30 -5.23 -30.09
C PHE A 22 7.47 -5.97 -31.15
N CYS A 23 6.91 -7.14 -30.81
CA CYS A 23 5.99 -7.85 -31.69
C CYS A 23 4.70 -7.06 -31.94
N ASP A 24 4.10 -6.44 -30.92
CA ASP A 24 2.90 -5.62 -31.06
C ASP A 24 3.14 -4.35 -31.91
N LEU A 25 4.32 -3.73 -31.77
CA LEU A 25 4.77 -2.63 -32.62
C LEU A 25 4.97 -3.07 -34.08
N LEU A 26 5.50 -4.26 -34.33
CA LEU A 26 5.62 -4.83 -35.67
C LEU A 26 4.26 -5.12 -36.31
N PHE A 27 3.30 -5.63 -35.53
CA PHE A 27 1.92 -5.80 -36.00
C PHE A 27 1.29 -4.44 -36.35
N TRP A 28 1.50 -3.41 -35.53
CA TRP A 28 1.12 -2.03 -35.83
C TRP A 28 1.71 -1.54 -37.15
N ALA A 29 3.01 -1.76 -37.38
CA ALA A 29 3.68 -1.36 -38.61
C ALA A 29 3.16 -2.12 -39.85
N CYS A 30 2.85 -3.41 -39.72
CA CYS A 30 2.27 -4.22 -40.80
C CYS A 30 0.86 -3.75 -41.16
N VAL A 31 0.03 -3.46 -40.16
CA VAL A 31 -1.33 -2.93 -40.36
C VAL A 31 -1.27 -1.56 -41.03
N TRP A 32 -0.34 -0.70 -40.61
CA TRP A 32 -0.11 0.61 -41.22
C TRP A 32 0.35 0.49 -42.67
N ALA A 33 1.25 -0.45 -42.98
CA ALA A 33 1.69 -0.72 -44.34
C ALA A 33 0.56 -1.25 -45.25
N ILE A 34 -0.34 -2.09 -44.72
CA ILE A 34 -1.50 -2.61 -45.45
C ILE A 34 -2.54 -1.50 -45.70
N LEU A 35 -2.75 -0.61 -44.73
CA LEU A 35 -3.65 0.54 -44.85
C LEU A 35 -3.14 1.57 -45.86
N LEU A 36 -1.83 1.82 -45.91
CA LEU A 36 -1.20 2.66 -46.92
C LEU A 36 -1.24 2.05 -48.33
N TRP A 37 -1.31 0.72 -48.42
CA TRP A 37 -1.42 0.00 -49.69
C TRP A 37 -2.85 0.01 -50.25
N LEU A 38 -3.86 0.11 -49.38
CA LEU A 38 -5.26 0.30 -49.75
C LEU A 38 -5.57 1.80 -49.90
N ASP A 39 -5.04 2.42 -50.94
CA ASP A 39 -5.29 3.82 -51.29
C ASP A 39 -6.68 3.97 -51.96
N GLY A 40 -7.75 3.79 -51.17
CA GLY A 40 -9.13 3.91 -51.64
C GLY A 40 -10.09 4.26 -50.51
N GLU A 41 -10.96 5.24 -50.76
CA GLU A 41 -11.96 5.88 -49.88
C GLU A 41 -12.96 4.92 -49.20
N GLY A 42 -12.47 3.98 -48.38
CA GLY A 42 -13.28 3.14 -47.51
C GLY A 42 -13.13 3.59 -46.07
N SER A 43 -14.16 4.23 -45.51
CA SER A 43 -14.29 4.39 -44.07
C SER A 43 -14.27 3.00 -43.42
N LEU A 44 -13.16 2.63 -42.79
CA LEU A 44 -13.08 1.38 -42.04
C LEU A 44 -14.02 1.48 -40.84
N ASP A 45 -15.13 0.75 -40.93
CA ASP A 45 -16.11 0.63 -39.85
C ASP A 45 -15.46 0.10 -38.57
N LEU A 46 -16.02 0.48 -37.43
CA LEU A 46 -15.63 0.03 -36.07
C LEU A 46 -15.46 -1.50 -35.98
N TRP A 47 -16.27 -2.23 -36.76
CA TRP A 47 -16.24 -3.68 -36.88
C TRP A 47 -14.92 -4.23 -37.47
N CYS A 48 -14.32 -3.54 -38.44
CA CYS A 48 -13.04 -3.95 -39.02
C CYS A 48 -11.88 -3.78 -38.03
N LEU A 49 -11.91 -2.73 -37.20
CA LEU A 49 -10.92 -2.53 -36.14
C LEU A 49 -11.00 -3.62 -35.06
N TRP A 50 -12.22 -4.00 -34.65
CA TRP A 50 -12.43 -5.11 -33.72
C TRP A 50 -11.98 -6.47 -34.31
N ALA A 51 -12.31 -6.74 -35.58
CA ALA A 51 -11.89 -7.96 -36.26
C ALA A 51 -10.36 -8.06 -36.39
N LEU A 52 -9.68 -6.97 -36.74
CA LEU A 52 -8.23 -6.92 -36.82
C LEU A 52 -7.57 -7.14 -35.43
N ARG A 53 -8.14 -6.54 -34.38
CA ARG A 53 -7.59 -6.63 -33.01
C ARG A 53 -7.78 -8.00 -32.37
N THR A 54 -8.89 -8.67 -32.67
CA THR A 54 -9.11 -10.07 -32.27
C THR A 54 -8.14 -11.02 -32.97
N ILE A 55 -7.73 -10.75 -34.21
CA ILE A 55 -6.69 -11.51 -34.92
C ILE A 55 -5.31 -11.28 -34.28
N THR A 56 -4.94 -10.04 -33.94
CA THR A 56 -3.67 -9.76 -33.23
C THR A 56 -3.64 -10.39 -31.84
N PHE A 57 -4.77 -10.40 -31.13
CA PHE A 57 -4.91 -11.10 -29.85
C PHE A 57 -4.67 -12.60 -30.00
N ALA A 58 -5.26 -13.24 -31.01
CA ALA A 58 -5.06 -14.66 -31.28
C ALA A 58 -3.58 -14.98 -31.57
N GLY A 59 -2.88 -14.14 -32.33
CA GLY A 59 -1.45 -14.27 -32.62
C GLY A 59 -0.55 -14.15 -31.37
N LEU A 60 -0.76 -13.10 -30.57
CA LEU A 60 0.01 -12.88 -29.33
C LEU A 60 -0.33 -13.92 -28.25
N TYR A 61 -1.58 -14.40 -28.21
CA TYR A 61 -1.99 -15.50 -27.32
C TYR A 61 -1.26 -16.79 -27.67
N LEU A 62 -1.14 -17.12 -28.97
CA LEU A 62 -0.41 -18.29 -29.44
C LEU A 62 1.09 -18.19 -29.12
N LEU A 63 1.70 -17.01 -29.31
CA LEU A 63 3.10 -16.74 -28.94
C LEU A 63 3.34 -16.88 -27.43
N SER A 64 2.39 -16.44 -26.60
CA SER A 64 2.46 -16.58 -25.13
C SER A 64 2.44 -18.04 -24.65
N THR A 65 1.85 -18.95 -25.43
CA THR A 65 1.78 -20.38 -25.09
C THR A 65 3.07 -21.15 -25.38
N LEU A 66 3.94 -20.59 -26.23
CA LEU A 66 5.25 -21.15 -26.58
C LEU A 66 6.34 -20.86 -25.52
N VAL A 67 6.07 -19.98 -24.55
CA VAL A 67 7.02 -19.66 -23.47
C VAL A 67 7.01 -20.78 -22.41
N PRO A 68 8.14 -21.45 -22.12
CA PRO A 68 8.17 -22.68 -21.32
C PRO A 68 7.95 -22.50 -19.81
N GLU A 69 7.99 -21.27 -19.24
CA GLU A 69 7.91 -21.06 -17.78
C GLU A 69 6.48 -21.14 -17.22
N SER A 70 6.23 -22.06 -16.28
CA SER A 70 4.90 -22.36 -15.72
C SER A 70 4.29 -21.23 -14.88
N ASN A 71 5.11 -20.42 -14.19
CA ASN A 71 4.62 -19.37 -13.29
C ASN A 71 4.23 -18.06 -14.00
N LEU A 72 4.76 -17.82 -15.21
CA LEU A 72 4.53 -16.58 -15.97
C LEU A 72 3.40 -16.68 -17.01
N LYS A 73 3.00 -17.91 -17.38
CA LYS A 73 1.91 -18.18 -18.33
C LYS A 73 0.57 -17.49 -18.02
N PRO A 74 0.03 -17.52 -16.78
CA PRO A 74 -1.26 -16.88 -16.50
C PRO A 74 -1.17 -15.34 -16.47
N LEU A 75 -0.01 -14.80 -16.10
CA LEU A 75 0.26 -13.36 -16.04
C LEU A 75 0.40 -12.76 -17.44
N LEU A 76 1.19 -13.42 -18.30
CA LEU A 76 1.42 -13.01 -19.68
C LEU A 76 0.12 -13.03 -20.51
N LYS A 77 -0.74 -14.04 -20.31
CA LYS A 77 -2.04 -14.16 -20.99
C LYS A 77 -3.00 -13.01 -20.65
N ARG A 78 -2.98 -12.53 -19.40
CA ARG A 78 -3.81 -11.39 -18.96
C ARG A 78 -3.29 -10.07 -19.50
N TRP A 79 -1.97 -9.92 -19.54
CA TRP A 79 -1.34 -8.74 -20.11
C TRP A 79 -1.59 -8.61 -21.62
N VAL A 80 -1.46 -9.71 -22.37
CA VAL A 80 -1.77 -9.75 -23.80
C VAL A 80 -3.24 -9.43 -24.07
N ALA A 81 -4.17 -9.92 -23.22
CA ALA A 81 -5.59 -9.56 -23.34
C ALA A 81 -5.81 -8.05 -23.11
N LEU A 82 -5.22 -7.48 -22.06
CA LEU A 82 -5.33 -6.04 -21.78
C LEU A 82 -4.68 -5.18 -22.88
N LEU A 83 -3.53 -5.58 -23.42
CA LEU A 83 -2.84 -4.85 -24.50
C LEU A 83 -3.67 -4.82 -25.79
N SER A 84 -4.33 -5.94 -26.12
CA SER A 84 -5.10 -6.07 -27.37
C SER A 84 -6.49 -5.41 -27.33
N PHE A 85 -7.16 -5.38 -26.18
CA PHE A 85 -8.55 -4.92 -26.06
C PHE A 85 -8.70 -3.51 -25.50
N LEU A 86 -7.69 -2.91 -24.86
CA LEU A 86 -7.80 -1.53 -24.36
C LEU A 86 -8.04 -0.48 -25.45
N PRO A 87 -7.28 -0.47 -26.57
CA PRO A 87 -7.46 0.51 -27.63
C PRO A 87 -8.86 0.46 -28.29
N PRO A 88 -9.40 -0.69 -28.72
CA PRO A 88 -10.73 -0.74 -29.36
C PRO A 88 -11.87 -0.43 -28.38
N VAL A 89 -11.70 -0.70 -27.08
CA VAL A 89 -12.66 -0.30 -26.05
C VAL A 89 -12.64 1.21 -25.83
N PHE A 90 -11.46 1.83 -25.79
CA PHE A 90 -11.31 3.28 -25.66
C PHE A 90 -11.94 4.04 -26.83
N ASP A 91 -11.66 3.63 -28.07
CA ASP A 91 -12.24 4.23 -29.27
C ASP A 91 -13.76 4.03 -29.32
N SER A 92 -14.26 2.86 -28.93
CA SER A 92 -15.71 2.60 -28.84
C SER A 92 -16.42 3.46 -27.78
N MET A 93 -15.74 3.76 -26.67
CA MET A 93 -16.28 4.61 -25.60
C MET A 93 -16.29 6.08 -26.01
N GLN A 94 -15.29 6.53 -26.76
CA GLN A 94 -15.21 7.91 -27.25
C GLN A 94 -16.32 8.21 -28.27
N ILE A 95 -16.66 7.24 -29.13
CA ILE A 95 -17.77 7.34 -30.09
C ILE A 95 -19.13 7.37 -29.38
N LEU A 96 -19.26 6.68 -28.25
CA LEU A 96 -20.47 6.71 -27.42
C LEU A 96 -20.67 8.05 -26.70
N LEU A 97 -19.58 8.75 -26.34
CA LEU A 97 -19.63 9.99 -25.55
C LEU A 97 -19.87 11.26 -26.40
N ASP A 98 -19.29 11.35 -27.59
CA ASP A 98 -19.27 12.62 -28.37
C ASP A 98 -20.32 12.72 -29.47
N GLY A 99 -21.05 11.65 -29.80
CA GLY A 99 -22.23 11.68 -30.70
C GLY A 99 -22.01 12.25 -32.11
N THR A 100 -20.77 12.55 -32.50
CA THR A 100 -20.43 13.15 -33.79
C THR A 100 -19.37 12.31 -34.48
N LEU A 101 -19.72 11.78 -35.67
CA LEU A 101 -18.81 11.19 -36.64
C LEU A 101 -17.87 12.29 -37.18
N ARG A 102 -16.88 12.73 -36.39
CA ARG A 102 -15.68 13.35 -36.96
C ARG A 102 -14.85 12.23 -37.57
N GLY A 103 -14.59 12.36 -38.86
CA GLY A 103 -13.99 11.32 -39.71
C GLY A 103 -12.90 10.53 -39.02
N PHE A 104 -13.06 9.20 -39.06
CA PHE A 104 -12.02 8.25 -38.69
C PHE A 104 -10.79 8.54 -39.54
N ASN A 105 -9.74 9.12 -38.94
CA ASN A 105 -8.41 9.06 -39.55
C ASN A 105 -7.87 7.65 -39.28
N PRO A 106 -7.62 6.83 -40.32
CA PRO A 106 -7.14 5.46 -40.16
C PRO A 106 -5.68 5.40 -39.67
N VAL A 107 -5.02 6.56 -39.55
CA VAL A 107 -3.68 6.70 -39.00
C VAL A 107 -3.81 7.18 -37.55
N PRO A 108 -3.49 6.33 -36.56
CA PRO A 108 -3.39 6.77 -35.18
C PRO A 108 -2.11 7.58 -35.04
N ASP A 109 -2.23 8.74 -34.45
CA ASP A 109 -1.06 9.53 -34.08
C ASP A 109 -0.09 8.64 -33.28
N PRO A 110 1.23 8.68 -33.56
CA PRO A 110 2.22 7.88 -32.83
C PRO A 110 2.15 8.13 -31.31
N GLY A 111 1.67 9.31 -30.90
CA GLY A 111 1.38 9.63 -29.50
C GLY A 111 0.25 8.79 -28.88
N MET A 112 -0.80 8.43 -29.61
CA MET A 112 -1.91 7.60 -29.12
C MET A 112 -1.53 6.13 -28.94
N VAL A 113 -0.61 5.62 -29.79
CA VAL A 113 -0.07 4.26 -29.64
C VAL A 113 0.85 4.18 -28.41
N ILE A 114 1.67 5.20 -28.19
CA ILE A 114 2.50 5.30 -26.99
C ILE A 114 1.61 5.45 -25.74
N LEU A 115 0.58 6.29 -25.79
CA LEU A 115 -0.32 6.53 -24.67
C LEU A 115 -1.15 5.29 -24.32
N SER A 116 -1.65 4.55 -25.30
CA SER A 116 -2.42 3.31 -25.08
C SER A 116 -1.57 2.15 -24.58
N SER A 117 -0.32 2.03 -25.06
CA SER A 117 0.64 1.06 -24.49
C SER A 117 1.03 1.43 -23.05
N ALA A 118 1.22 2.72 -22.76
CA ALA A 118 1.53 3.21 -21.42
C ALA A 118 0.35 3.00 -20.45
N THR A 119 -0.89 3.27 -20.85
CA THR A 119 -2.08 3.05 -20.03
C THR A 119 -2.37 1.57 -19.82
N SER A 120 -2.11 0.71 -20.80
CA SER A 120 -2.25 -0.75 -20.65
C SER A 120 -1.22 -1.35 -19.68
N ILE A 121 0.04 -0.89 -19.75
CA ILE A 121 1.07 -1.23 -18.75
C ILE A 121 0.65 -0.76 -17.36
N LEU A 122 0.12 0.46 -17.26
CA LEU A 122 -0.35 1.02 -16.00
C LEU A 122 -1.51 0.19 -15.43
N ILE A 123 -2.56 -0.07 -16.22
CA ILE A 123 -3.74 -0.87 -15.83
C ILE A 123 -3.34 -2.29 -15.42
N TYR A 124 -2.38 -2.90 -16.12
CA TYR A 124 -1.85 -4.20 -15.73
C TYR A 124 -1.14 -4.15 -14.37
N MET A 125 -0.29 -3.14 -14.13
CA MET A 125 0.34 -2.93 -12.82
C MET A 125 -0.69 -2.66 -11.72
N VAL A 126 -1.76 -1.89 -12.01
CA VAL A 126 -2.88 -1.67 -11.10
C VAL A 126 -3.56 -2.99 -10.75
N TRP A 127 -3.85 -3.80 -11.75
CA TRP A 127 -4.60 -5.05 -11.61
C TRP A 127 -3.80 -6.11 -10.84
N GLU A 128 -2.49 -6.22 -11.12
CA GLU A 128 -1.59 -7.10 -10.39
C GLU A 128 -1.43 -6.67 -8.93
N MET A 129 -1.54 -5.37 -8.64
CA MET A 129 -1.44 -4.86 -7.28
C MET A 129 -2.76 -4.85 -6.49
N ALA A 130 -3.90 -4.68 -7.16
CA ALA A 130 -5.22 -4.80 -6.54
C ALA A 130 -5.55 -6.26 -6.20
N PHE A 131 -5.10 -7.19 -7.03
CA PHE A 131 -5.27 -8.63 -6.83
C PHE A 131 -3.94 -9.36 -7.04
N PRO A 132 -2.96 -9.22 -6.12
CA PRO A 132 -1.74 -10.01 -6.18
C PRO A 132 -2.17 -11.47 -6.14
N HIS A 133 -1.77 -12.24 -7.16
CA HIS A 133 -2.05 -13.67 -7.19
C HIS A 133 -1.62 -14.27 -5.85
N GLY A 134 -2.59 -14.79 -5.10
CA GLY A 134 -2.35 -15.67 -3.95
C GLY A 134 -1.80 -17.02 -4.42
N GLY A 135 -0.69 -17.00 -5.16
CA GLY A 135 -0.26 -18.12 -6.00
C GLY A 135 1.25 -18.16 -6.23
N SER A 136 2.03 -18.14 -5.14
CA SER A 136 3.16 -19.07 -4.99
C SER A 136 3.49 -19.20 -3.50
N SER A 137 2.94 -20.25 -2.89
CA SER A 137 3.38 -20.87 -1.64
C SER A 137 3.88 -19.91 -0.54
N LYS A 138 3.00 -19.11 0.06
CA LYS A 138 3.19 -18.72 1.47
C LYS A 138 3.09 -20.01 2.27
N GLY A 139 4.23 -20.64 2.58
CA GLY A 139 4.27 -21.92 3.28
C GLY A 139 3.32 -21.93 4.48
N GLY A 140 2.52 -22.99 4.63
CA GLY A 140 1.35 -23.05 5.52
C GLY A 140 1.60 -22.63 6.99
N ARG A 141 2.86 -22.60 7.43
CA ARG A 141 3.27 -22.08 8.74
C ARG A 141 3.07 -20.57 8.91
N ASN A 142 3.23 -19.75 7.86
CA ASN A 142 2.95 -18.30 7.94
C ASN A 142 1.45 -18.02 7.88
N GLN A 143 0.71 -18.76 7.06
CA GLN A 143 -0.75 -18.60 6.98
C GLN A 143 -1.44 -18.93 8.31
N LYS A 144 -1.02 -20.01 8.98
CA LYS A 144 -1.56 -20.37 10.30
C LYS A 144 -1.29 -19.30 11.38
N LYS A 145 -0.07 -18.72 11.38
CA LYS A 145 0.26 -17.61 12.29
C LYS A 145 -0.59 -16.37 12.03
N ASP A 146 -0.84 -16.04 10.76
CA ASP A 146 -1.68 -14.90 10.38
C ASP A 146 -3.14 -15.12 10.82
N GLU A 147 -3.65 -16.34 10.71
CA GLU A 147 -4.99 -16.72 11.17
C GLU A 147 -5.13 -16.64 12.70
N GLU A 148 -4.16 -17.15 13.45
CA GLU A 148 -4.11 -17.05 14.91
C GLU A 148 -4.06 -15.58 15.37
N ALA A 149 -3.21 -14.76 14.73
CA ALA A 149 -3.12 -13.33 15.04
C ALA A 149 -4.43 -12.58 14.77
N ARG A 150 -5.12 -12.91 13.66
CA ARG A 150 -6.44 -12.35 13.34
C ARG A 150 -7.50 -12.76 14.36
N ALA A 151 -7.49 -14.03 14.78
CA ALA A 151 -8.43 -14.52 15.80
C ALA A 151 -8.22 -13.81 17.15
N LEU A 152 -6.97 -13.61 17.57
CA LEU A 152 -6.62 -12.87 18.78
C LEU A 152 -7.07 -11.40 18.69
N LEU A 153 -6.80 -10.73 17.58
CA LEU A 153 -7.23 -9.34 17.37
C LEU A 153 -8.76 -9.23 17.41
N MET A 154 -9.47 -10.15 16.73
CA MET A 154 -10.94 -10.17 16.74
C MET A 154 -11.50 -10.42 18.14
N ARG A 155 -10.82 -11.23 18.96
CA ARG A 155 -11.18 -11.44 20.37
C ARG A 155 -11.06 -10.14 21.18
N VAL A 156 -9.99 -9.36 20.99
CA VAL A 156 -9.82 -8.06 21.65
C VAL A 156 -10.91 -7.07 21.23
N ILE A 157 -11.22 -6.99 19.93
CA ILE A 157 -12.30 -6.14 19.42
C ILE A 157 -13.65 -6.55 20.03
N ARG A 158 -13.91 -7.85 20.18
CA ARG A 158 -15.14 -8.35 20.79
C ARG A 158 -15.29 -7.89 22.25
N TYR A 159 -14.21 -7.82 23.02
CA TYR A 159 -14.23 -7.27 24.39
C TYR A 159 -14.51 -5.76 24.42
N SER A 160 -14.16 -5.05 23.34
CA SER A 160 -14.44 -3.62 23.16
C SER A 160 -15.90 -3.34 22.78
N ARG A 161 -16.63 -4.32 22.22
CA ARG A 161 -18.04 -4.17 21.81
C ARG A 161 -18.97 -3.71 22.93
N LEU A 162 -18.67 -3.99 24.20
CA LEU A 162 -19.51 -3.53 25.32
C LEU A 162 -19.56 -1.99 25.45
N ASP A 163 -18.56 -1.28 24.90
CA ASP A 163 -18.45 0.19 24.93
C ASP A 163 -18.84 0.82 23.57
N TYR A 164 -19.75 0.17 22.84
CA TYR A 164 -20.16 0.56 21.48
C TYR A 164 -20.73 1.99 21.38
N LEU A 165 -21.35 2.52 22.45
CA LEU A 165 -21.90 3.88 22.45
C LEU A 165 -20.81 4.94 22.29
N TYR A 166 -19.72 4.83 23.06
CA TYR A 166 -18.60 5.77 22.99
C TYR A 166 -17.81 5.61 21.69
N LEU A 167 -17.68 4.37 21.19
CA LEU A 167 -17.05 4.11 19.90
C LEU A 167 -17.90 4.64 18.74
N GLY A 168 -19.23 4.51 18.80
CA GLY A 168 -20.16 5.08 17.84
C GLY A 168 -20.10 6.60 17.83
N ALA A 169 -20.12 7.24 19.00
CA ALA A 169 -19.95 8.68 19.13
C ALA A 169 -18.58 9.15 18.57
N ALA A 170 -17.50 8.43 18.89
CA ALA A 170 -16.17 8.72 18.34
C ALA A 170 -16.15 8.59 16.81
N PHE A 171 -16.85 7.60 16.25
CA PHE A 171 -16.96 7.40 14.80
C PHE A 171 -17.76 8.52 14.11
N ILE A 172 -18.82 9.02 14.74
CA ILE A 172 -19.59 10.18 14.25
C ILE A 172 -18.71 11.43 14.23
N PHE A 173 -18.00 11.73 15.33
CA PHE A 173 -17.07 12.87 15.37
C PHE A 173 -15.90 12.71 14.40
N LEU A 174 -15.41 11.48 14.19
CA LEU A 174 -14.39 11.17 13.20
C LEU A 174 -14.88 11.45 11.77
N SER A 175 -16.11 11.04 11.46
CA SER A 175 -16.73 11.28 10.16
C SER A 175 -16.94 12.78 9.91
N LEU A 176 -17.45 13.49 10.92
CA LEU A 176 -17.67 14.92 10.83
C LEU A 176 -16.34 15.69 10.68
N ALA A 177 -15.31 15.33 11.46
CA ALA A 177 -13.97 15.90 11.31
C ALA A 177 -13.40 15.64 9.90
N ALA A 178 -13.57 14.43 9.37
CA ALA A 178 -13.10 14.07 8.03
C ALA A 178 -13.81 14.87 6.92
N LEU A 179 -15.12 15.14 7.07
CA LEU A 179 -15.85 16.02 6.16
C LEU A 179 -15.25 17.43 6.18
N PHE A 180 -15.10 18.04 7.36
CA PHE A 180 -14.49 19.37 7.47
C PHE A 180 -13.06 19.42 6.91
N GLU A 181 -12.22 18.42 7.20
CA GLU A 181 -10.87 18.30 6.61
C GLU A 181 -10.92 18.23 5.07
N THR A 182 -11.93 17.58 4.50
CA THR A 182 -12.11 17.43 3.03
C THR A 182 -12.61 18.74 2.39
N PHE A 183 -13.40 19.54 3.11
CA PHE A 183 -13.86 20.85 2.64
C PHE A 183 -12.76 21.91 2.58
N ILE A 184 -11.67 21.76 3.36
CA ILE A 184 -10.58 22.75 3.40
C ILE A 184 -9.96 22.97 2.00
N PRO A 185 -9.47 21.95 1.28
CA PRO A 185 -8.93 22.12 -0.09
C PRO A 185 -9.92 22.77 -1.06
N TYR A 186 -11.21 22.45 -0.95
CA TYR A 186 -12.24 23.05 -1.79
C TYR A 186 -12.40 24.55 -1.53
N CYS A 187 -12.44 24.94 -0.25
CA CYS A 187 -12.51 26.35 0.12
C CYS A 187 -11.26 27.10 -0.34
N THR A 188 -10.07 26.49 -0.19
CA THR A 188 -8.82 27.06 -0.71
C THR A 188 -8.87 27.23 -2.24
N GLY A 189 -9.37 26.24 -2.98
CA GLY A 189 -9.57 26.33 -4.43
C GLY A 189 -10.51 27.49 -4.81
N LYS A 190 -11.64 27.62 -4.13
CA LYS A 190 -12.59 28.74 -4.35
C LYS A 190 -11.98 30.11 -4.06
N VAL A 191 -11.14 30.23 -3.03
CA VAL A 191 -10.42 31.47 -2.73
C VAL A 191 -9.45 31.82 -3.86
N ILE A 192 -8.73 30.83 -4.40
CA ILE A 192 -7.82 31.01 -5.54
C ILE A 192 -8.60 31.45 -6.80
N ASP A 193 -9.73 30.81 -7.10
CA ASP A 193 -10.56 31.15 -8.26
C ASP A 193 -11.09 32.60 -8.18
N ILE A 194 -11.54 33.04 -7.00
CA ILE A 194 -12.02 34.42 -6.77
C ILE A 194 -10.89 35.43 -6.91
N LEU A 195 -9.67 35.08 -6.47
CA LEU A 195 -8.50 35.95 -6.56
C LEU A 195 -7.99 36.07 -8.01
N SER A 196 -8.09 34.99 -8.80
CA SER A 196 -7.75 34.97 -10.22
C SER A 196 -8.80 35.64 -11.12
N GLY A 197 -10.04 35.74 -10.65
CA GLY A 197 -11.17 36.33 -11.39
C GLY A 197 -11.40 37.82 -11.11
N LYS A 198 -12.65 38.27 -11.31
CA LYS A 198 -13.07 39.63 -10.92
C LYS A 198 -13.21 39.70 -9.40
N TYR A 199 -12.32 40.45 -8.76
CA TYR A 199 -12.29 40.57 -7.31
C TYR A 199 -13.56 41.21 -6.75
N GLN A 200 -14.31 40.43 -5.96
CA GLN A 200 -15.51 40.87 -5.25
C GLN A 200 -15.30 40.68 -3.75
N HIS A 201 -15.17 41.79 -3.02
CA HIS A 201 -14.87 41.80 -1.59
C HIS A 201 -15.82 40.92 -0.74
N SER A 202 -17.12 40.92 -1.04
CA SER A 202 -18.13 40.17 -0.27
C SER A 202 -18.00 38.64 -0.43
N ASN A 203 -17.73 38.15 -1.65
CA ASN A 203 -17.56 36.71 -1.90
C ASN A 203 -16.24 36.20 -1.31
N PHE A 204 -15.20 37.04 -1.35
CA PHE A 204 -13.90 36.72 -0.78
C PHE A 204 -13.94 36.61 0.75
N THR A 205 -14.57 37.56 1.44
CA THR A 205 -14.69 37.50 2.91
C THR A 205 -15.52 36.32 3.38
N TRP A 206 -16.60 35.97 2.66
CA TRP A 206 -17.40 34.79 2.96
C TRP A 206 -16.60 33.48 2.78
N ALA A 207 -15.83 33.36 1.70
CA ALA A 207 -14.98 32.18 1.46
C ALA A 207 -13.89 32.01 2.53
N ILE A 208 -13.27 33.10 2.98
CA ILE A 208 -12.29 33.08 4.08
C ILE A 208 -12.96 32.74 5.41
N LEU A 209 -14.13 33.30 5.70
CA LEU A 209 -14.91 32.96 6.90
C LEU A 209 -15.28 31.48 6.92
N LEU A 210 -15.72 30.94 5.78
CA LEU A 210 -16.05 29.52 5.63
C LEU A 210 -14.81 28.65 5.86
N LEU A 211 -13.66 29.02 5.28
CA LEU A 211 -12.38 28.32 5.49
C LEU A 211 -11.98 28.33 6.97
N ALA A 212 -12.08 29.47 7.65
CA ALA A 212 -11.79 29.61 9.07
C ALA A 212 -12.72 28.75 9.93
N LEU A 213 -14.03 28.75 9.61
CA LEU A 213 -15.03 27.95 10.31
C LEU A 213 -14.80 26.45 10.10
N CYS A 214 -14.50 26.02 8.88
CA CYS A 214 -14.18 24.61 8.58
C CYS A 214 -12.89 24.17 9.28
N SER A 215 -11.87 25.02 9.33
CA SER A 215 -10.63 24.74 10.04
C SER A 215 -10.86 24.58 11.54
N LEU A 216 -11.58 25.53 12.16
CA LEU A 216 -11.91 25.49 13.58
C LEU A 216 -12.79 24.27 13.92
N GLY A 217 -13.81 23.99 13.12
CA GLY A 217 -14.66 22.81 13.25
C GLY A 217 -13.85 21.51 13.15
N SER A 218 -12.98 21.39 12.16
CA SER A 218 -12.12 20.21 12.01
C SER A 218 -11.24 19.96 13.25
N SER A 219 -10.64 21.02 13.81
CA SER A 219 -9.80 20.93 14.99
C SER A 219 -10.61 20.51 16.23
N MET A 220 -11.78 21.12 16.44
CA MET A 220 -12.67 20.78 17.55
C MET A 220 -13.15 19.32 17.49
N PHE A 221 -13.68 18.87 16.34
CA PHE A 221 -14.15 17.50 16.18
C PHE A 221 -13.00 16.48 16.23
N SER A 222 -11.81 16.86 15.76
CA SER A 222 -10.59 16.05 15.85
C SER A 222 -10.12 15.88 17.31
N GLY A 223 -10.26 16.91 18.14
CA GLY A 223 -10.02 16.83 19.59
C GLY A 223 -11.04 15.93 20.29
N LEU A 224 -12.34 16.15 20.03
CA LEU A 224 -13.43 15.38 20.64
C LEU A 224 -13.35 13.88 20.32
N ARG A 225 -13.11 13.52 19.05
CA ARG A 225 -12.91 12.11 18.67
C ARG A 225 -11.71 11.51 19.42
N GLY A 226 -10.61 12.26 19.59
CA GLY A 226 -9.40 11.81 20.26
C GLY A 226 -9.64 11.52 21.74
N GLY A 227 -10.33 12.44 22.43
CA GLY A 227 -10.73 12.27 23.81
C GLY A 227 -11.66 11.07 24.03
N MET A 228 -12.71 10.95 23.20
CA MET A 228 -13.65 9.81 23.27
C MET A 228 -12.97 8.47 23.02
N PHE A 229 -12.04 8.43 22.07
CA PHE A 229 -11.27 7.24 21.77
C PHE A 229 -10.34 6.83 22.92
N MET A 230 -9.63 7.80 23.51
CA MET A 230 -8.78 7.57 24.70
C MET A 230 -9.60 7.10 25.91
N PHE A 231 -10.79 7.67 26.11
CA PHE A 231 -11.69 7.25 27.17
C PHE A 231 -12.14 5.79 26.99
N SER A 232 -12.55 5.42 25.77
CA SER A 232 -12.92 4.03 25.43
C SER A 232 -11.76 3.06 25.66
N LEU A 233 -10.54 3.44 25.26
CA LEU A 233 -9.32 2.64 25.49
C LEU A 233 -9.07 2.41 26.98
N ASN A 234 -9.17 3.44 27.82
CA ASN A 234 -8.97 3.30 29.26
C ASN A 234 -10.00 2.36 29.91
N ARG A 235 -11.26 2.39 29.46
CA ARG A 235 -12.29 1.44 29.91
C ARG A 235 -11.98 0.01 29.49
N LEU A 236 -11.54 -0.18 28.25
CA LEU A 236 -11.12 -1.49 27.73
C LEU A 236 -9.97 -2.06 28.56
N ASN A 237 -8.92 -1.26 28.81
CA ASN A 237 -7.77 -1.66 29.62
C ASN A 237 -8.19 -2.01 31.05
N LYS A 238 -9.05 -1.22 31.69
CA LYS A 238 -9.62 -1.53 33.01
C LYS A 238 -10.33 -2.88 33.01
N ARG A 239 -11.18 -3.16 32.01
CA ARG A 239 -11.92 -4.42 31.92
C ARG A 239 -10.99 -5.62 31.73
N ILE A 240 -10.03 -5.52 30.81
CA ILE A 240 -9.06 -6.59 30.54
C ILE A 240 -8.22 -6.88 31.79
N ARG A 241 -7.72 -5.85 32.49
CA ARG A 241 -6.95 -6.02 33.73
C ARG A 241 -7.76 -6.69 34.82
N ASN A 242 -9.01 -6.29 35.02
CA ASN A 242 -9.89 -6.92 36.02
C ASN A 242 -10.15 -8.40 35.69
N LEU A 243 -10.46 -8.73 34.44
CA LEU A 243 -10.65 -10.12 34.01
C LEU A 243 -9.37 -10.94 34.14
N LEU A 244 -8.22 -10.38 33.77
CA LEU A 244 -6.94 -11.07 33.90
C LEU A 244 -6.62 -11.35 35.37
N PHE A 245 -6.80 -10.35 36.24
CA PHE A 245 -6.57 -10.50 37.67
C PHE A 245 -7.49 -11.57 38.28
N GLN A 246 -8.78 -11.58 37.94
CA GLN A 246 -9.71 -12.62 38.39
C GLN A 246 -9.32 -14.03 37.96
N ASN A 247 -8.77 -14.20 36.75
CA ASN A 247 -8.32 -15.51 36.28
C ASN A 247 -7.00 -15.93 36.93
N VAL A 248 -6.07 -14.99 37.12
CA VAL A 248 -4.81 -15.25 37.84
C VAL A 248 -5.09 -15.72 39.27
N MET A 249 -6.05 -15.11 39.97
CA MET A 249 -6.43 -15.53 41.33
C MET A 249 -7.06 -16.94 41.43
N LYS A 250 -7.49 -17.52 40.30
CA LYS A 250 -8.07 -18.88 40.25
C LYS A 250 -7.06 -19.96 39.84
N GLN A 251 -5.81 -19.57 39.59
CA GLN A 251 -4.78 -20.47 39.12
C GLN A 251 -4.20 -21.31 40.26
N GLU A 252 -3.70 -22.49 39.92
CA GLU A 252 -3.02 -23.41 40.85
C GLU A 252 -1.76 -22.79 41.48
N ILE A 253 -1.38 -23.27 42.68
CA ILE A 253 -0.23 -22.74 43.43
C ILE A 253 1.07 -22.98 42.65
N ASP A 254 1.19 -24.11 41.96
CA ASP A 254 2.37 -24.48 41.15
C ASP A 254 2.71 -23.40 40.09
N PHE A 255 1.70 -22.71 39.53
CA PHE A 255 1.92 -21.60 38.59
C PHE A 255 2.65 -20.41 39.23
N PHE A 256 2.39 -20.15 40.52
CA PHE A 256 3.03 -19.06 41.25
C PHE A 256 4.46 -19.42 41.71
N ASP A 257 4.77 -20.71 41.85
CA ASP A 257 6.13 -21.18 42.15
C ASP A 257 7.05 -21.07 40.93
N GLU A 258 6.52 -21.28 39.71
CA GLU A 258 7.27 -21.16 38.46
C GLU A 258 7.55 -19.70 38.04
N ILE A 259 6.63 -18.77 38.34
CA ILE A 259 6.65 -17.40 37.80
C ILE A 259 6.93 -16.37 38.89
N LYS A 260 8.00 -15.60 38.71
CA LYS A 260 8.32 -14.46 39.58
C LYS A 260 7.16 -13.45 39.65
N PRO A 261 6.73 -13.02 40.86
CA PRO A 261 5.56 -12.14 41.02
C PRO A 261 5.75 -10.77 40.32
N GLY A 262 6.97 -10.25 40.28
CA GLY A 262 7.28 -9.01 39.55
C GLY A 262 7.06 -9.10 38.03
N ASN A 263 7.33 -10.27 37.43
CA ASN A 263 7.07 -10.49 36.00
C ASN A 263 5.56 -10.52 35.73
N LEU A 264 4.79 -11.18 36.60
CA LEU A 264 3.33 -11.25 36.46
C LEU A 264 2.68 -9.87 36.59
N ALA A 265 3.09 -9.07 37.58
CA ALA A 265 2.64 -7.69 37.74
C ALA A 265 3.00 -6.81 36.54
N SER A 266 4.22 -6.94 36.01
CA SER A 266 4.66 -6.21 34.82
C SER A 266 3.82 -6.58 33.58
N ARG A 267 3.54 -7.86 33.35
CA ARG A 267 2.67 -8.31 32.25
C ARG A 267 1.23 -7.80 32.41
N LEU A 268 0.69 -7.88 33.62
CA LEU A 268 -0.66 -7.38 33.93
C LEU A 268 -0.79 -5.88 33.66
N ILE A 269 0.23 -5.08 33.95
CA ILE A 269 0.16 -3.61 33.78
C ILE A 269 0.64 -3.20 32.38
N SER A 270 1.89 -3.52 32.03
CA SER A 270 2.59 -3.03 30.84
C SER A 270 2.08 -3.69 29.56
N ASP A 271 1.95 -5.01 29.54
CA ASP A 271 1.56 -5.71 28.31
C ASP A 271 0.10 -5.47 27.96
N THR A 272 -0.79 -5.42 28.96
CA THR A 272 -2.20 -5.07 28.72
C THR A 272 -2.34 -3.66 28.16
N ASP A 273 -1.56 -2.71 28.66
CA ASP A 273 -1.61 -1.31 28.22
C ASP A 273 -1.03 -1.14 26.81
N LYS A 274 0.09 -1.79 26.52
CA LYS A 274 0.69 -1.83 25.18
C LYS A 274 -0.26 -2.48 24.17
N MET A 275 -0.86 -3.62 24.54
CA MET A 275 -1.83 -4.32 23.69
C MET A 275 -3.04 -3.43 23.41
N GLY A 276 -3.64 -2.85 24.44
CA GLY A 276 -4.79 -1.96 24.31
C GLY A 276 -4.48 -0.77 23.41
N ARG A 277 -3.38 -0.06 23.67
CA ARG A 277 -2.94 1.08 22.84
C ARG A 277 -2.70 0.68 21.39
N ALA A 278 -2.03 -0.43 21.15
CA ALA A 278 -1.74 -0.89 19.79
C ALA A 278 -3.03 -1.20 19.02
N VAL A 279 -3.97 -1.95 19.61
CA VAL A 279 -5.24 -2.27 18.95
C VAL A 279 -6.05 -1.01 18.70
N ALA A 280 -6.17 -0.14 19.71
CA ALA A 280 -6.95 1.08 19.61
C ALA A 280 -6.36 2.02 18.54
N MET A 281 -5.05 2.32 18.59
CA MET A 281 -4.43 3.19 17.59
C MET A 281 -4.58 2.65 16.17
N ASN A 282 -4.36 1.35 15.95
CA ASN A 282 -4.50 0.75 14.62
C ASN A 282 -5.94 0.82 14.10
N VAL A 283 -6.94 0.53 14.95
CA VAL A 283 -8.36 0.64 14.57
C VAL A 283 -8.74 2.08 14.26
N ASN A 284 -8.32 3.05 15.07
CA ASN A 284 -8.58 4.47 14.83
C ASN A 284 -7.95 4.95 13.52
N VAL A 285 -6.68 4.60 13.28
CA VAL A 285 -5.98 4.94 12.02
C VAL A 285 -6.68 4.31 10.83
N LEU A 286 -7.09 3.04 10.93
CA LEU A 286 -7.78 2.34 9.84
C LEU A 286 -9.13 2.98 9.52
N LEU A 287 -9.97 3.22 10.54
CA LEU A 287 -11.27 3.87 10.36
C LEU A 287 -11.11 5.29 9.78
N ARG A 288 -10.18 6.08 10.34
CA ARG A 288 -9.88 7.42 9.84
C ARG A 288 -9.45 7.38 8.38
N SER A 289 -8.52 6.48 8.04
CA SER A 289 -7.98 6.37 6.68
C SER A 289 -9.06 5.94 5.71
N MET A 290 -9.92 4.99 6.07
CA MET A 290 -11.04 4.57 5.21
C MET A 290 -12.04 5.70 5.00
N VAL A 291 -12.54 6.35 6.07
CA VAL A 291 -13.51 7.44 5.95
C VAL A 291 -12.93 8.61 5.14
N LYS A 292 -11.66 8.98 5.39
CA LYS A 292 -10.99 10.05 4.66
C LYS A 292 -10.76 9.70 3.20
N THR A 293 -10.35 8.48 2.89
CA THR A 293 -10.11 8.03 1.51
C THR A 293 -11.42 8.00 0.72
N CYS A 294 -12.47 7.38 1.28
CA CYS A 294 -13.78 7.34 0.64
C CYS A 294 -14.39 8.74 0.49
N GLY A 295 -14.30 9.57 1.53
CA GLY A 295 -14.82 10.94 1.51
C GLY A 295 -14.11 11.82 0.49
N MET A 296 -12.78 11.75 0.42
CA MET A 296 -11.99 12.48 -0.56
C MET A 296 -12.28 12.00 -1.98
N LEU A 297 -12.32 10.69 -2.21
CA LEU A 297 -12.61 10.12 -3.53
C LEU A 297 -14.01 10.55 -4.02
N TYR A 298 -15.03 10.47 -3.17
CA TYR A 298 -16.37 10.95 -3.47
C TYR A 298 -16.37 12.44 -3.82
N PHE A 299 -15.66 13.25 -3.03
CA PHE A 299 -15.56 14.69 -3.25
C PHE A 299 -14.88 15.03 -4.58
N MET A 300 -13.75 14.39 -4.89
CA MET A 300 -13.01 14.65 -6.13
C MET A 300 -13.81 14.21 -7.36
N LEU A 301 -14.53 13.08 -7.30
CA LEU A 301 -15.40 12.61 -8.39
C LEU A 301 -16.53 13.61 -8.68
N GLY A 302 -17.03 14.29 -7.65
CA GLY A 302 -18.04 15.34 -7.78
C GLY A 302 -17.54 16.63 -8.45
N VAL A 303 -16.23 16.91 -8.42
CA VAL A 303 -15.64 18.09 -9.08
C VAL A 303 -15.33 17.80 -10.54
N SER A 304 -14.55 16.74 -10.82
CA SER A 304 -14.25 16.31 -12.19
C SER A 304 -13.83 14.85 -12.20
N TRP A 305 -14.57 14.03 -12.95
CA TRP A 305 -14.29 12.61 -13.12
C TRP A 305 -13.02 12.36 -13.97
N GLN A 306 -12.64 13.28 -14.85
CA GLN A 306 -11.48 13.15 -15.74
C GLN A 306 -10.16 13.33 -14.98
N LEU A 307 -10.07 14.38 -14.16
CA LEU A 307 -8.88 14.67 -13.35
C LEU A 307 -8.68 13.64 -12.23
N THR A 308 -9.78 13.11 -11.69
CA THR A 308 -9.71 12.04 -10.69
C THR A 308 -9.23 10.73 -11.28
N LEU A 309 -9.62 10.40 -12.50
CA LEU A 309 -9.17 9.18 -13.15
C LEU A 309 -7.66 9.23 -13.42
N LEU A 310 -7.15 10.41 -13.80
CA LEU A 310 -5.71 10.66 -13.94
C LEU A 310 -4.95 10.44 -12.61
N THR A 311 -5.42 10.98 -11.49
CA THR A 311 -4.76 10.76 -10.19
C THR A 311 -4.92 9.33 -9.68
N CYS A 312 -6.03 8.66 -9.99
CA CYS A 312 -6.23 7.25 -9.66
C CYS A 312 -5.26 6.32 -10.41
N ILE A 313 -4.86 6.69 -11.63
CA ILE A 313 -3.84 5.97 -12.41
C ILE A 313 -2.45 6.11 -11.76
N GLU A 314 -2.13 7.22 -11.11
CA GLU A 314 -0.83 7.43 -10.44
C GLU A 314 -0.69 6.61 -9.13
N MET A 315 -1.78 6.48 -8.35
CA MET A 315 -1.83 5.74 -7.07
C MET A 315 -1.21 4.32 -7.10
N PRO A 316 -1.47 3.47 -8.11
CA PRO A 316 -0.91 2.12 -8.17
C PRO A 316 0.60 2.11 -8.40
N LEU A 317 1.15 3.08 -9.15
CA LEU A 317 2.60 3.21 -9.29
C LEU A 317 3.25 3.54 -7.93
N LEU A 318 2.65 4.48 -7.19
CA LEU A 318 3.09 4.86 -5.84
C LEU A 318 3.01 3.68 -4.85
N ALA A 319 1.91 2.92 -4.87
CA ALA A 319 1.76 1.80 -3.96
C ALA A 319 2.66 0.61 -4.34
N PHE A 320 3.10 0.45 -5.60
CA PHE A 320 4.12 -0.53 -5.99
C PHE A 320 5.49 -0.18 -5.38
N LEU A 321 5.91 1.08 -5.49
CA LEU A 321 7.12 1.60 -4.87
C LEU A 321 7.07 1.42 -3.34
N GLN A 322 5.94 1.76 -2.71
CA GLN A 322 5.73 1.60 -1.27
C GLN A 322 5.77 0.14 -0.83
N ASN A 323 5.17 -0.79 -1.57
CA ASN A 323 5.18 -2.23 -1.26
C ASN A 323 6.59 -2.83 -1.33
N SER A 324 7.35 -2.48 -2.38
CA SER A 324 8.74 -2.88 -2.54
C SER A 324 9.59 -2.38 -1.37
N TYR A 325 9.44 -1.11 -1.00
CA TYR A 325 10.11 -0.53 0.16
C TYR A 325 9.70 -1.22 1.47
N ASN A 326 8.41 -1.51 1.67
CA ASN A 326 7.90 -2.18 2.86
C ASN A 326 8.52 -3.58 3.04
N SER A 327 8.60 -4.37 1.96
CA SER A 327 9.22 -5.70 2.00
C SER A 327 10.70 -5.62 2.42
N LEU A 328 11.44 -4.70 1.82
CA LEU A 328 12.85 -4.48 2.15
C LEU A 328 13.03 -3.98 3.59
N SER A 329 12.17 -3.06 4.02
CA SER A 329 12.17 -2.50 5.38
C SER A 329 11.86 -3.58 6.43
N GLN A 330 10.92 -4.49 6.15
CA GLN A 330 10.62 -5.62 7.03
C GLN A 330 11.81 -6.58 7.14
N LYS A 331 12.42 -6.98 6.01
CA LYS A 331 13.62 -7.83 6.00
C LYS A 331 14.76 -7.23 6.83
N THR A 332 15.08 -5.96 6.54
CA THR A 332 16.17 -5.25 7.23
C THR A 332 15.86 -5.02 8.72
N SER A 333 14.59 -4.83 9.08
CA SER A 333 14.20 -4.70 10.50
C SER A 333 14.30 -6.02 11.25
N LYS A 334 14.03 -7.15 10.59
CA LYS A 334 14.26 -8.48 11.16
C LYS A 334 15.74 -8.76 11.34
N GLU A 335 16.58 -8.50 10.33
CA GLU A 335 18.04 -8.61 10.46
C GLU A 335 18.59 -7.74 11.60
N LEU A 336 18.06 -6.52 11.75
CA LEU A 336 18.44 -5.64 12.85
C LEU A 336 18.02 -6.19 14.22
N GLN A 337 16.86 -6.84 14.31
CA GLN A 337 16.40 -7.51 15.52
C GLN A 337 17.30 -8.70 15.87
N ASP A 338 17.68 -9.51 14.88
CA ASP A 338 18.59 -10.65 15.06
C ASP A 338 19.98 -10.17 15.53
N CYS A 339 20.54 -9.11 14.92
CA CYS A 339 21.80 -8.51 15.36
C CYS A 339 21.73 -7.94 16.79
N ASN A 340 20.60 -7.34 17.17
CA ASN A 340 20.39 -6.86 18.54
C ASN A 340 20.31 -8.02 19.55
N ALA A 341 19.68 -9.13 19.17
CA ALA A 341 19.59 -10.32 20.01
C ALA A 341 20.99 -10.93 20.23
N GLU A 342 21.76 -11.12 19.16
CA GLU A 342 23.14 -11.62 19.21
C GLU A 342 24.05 -10.73 20.08
N THR A 343 23.99 -9.41 19.88
CA THR A 343 24.77 -8.45 20.67
C THR A 343 24.38 -8.49 22.15
N GLY A 344 23.08 -8.59 22.44
CA GLY A 344 22.55 -8.68 23.80
C GLY A 344 22.92 -9.99 24.50
N GLU A 345 22.88 -11.10 23.79
CA GLU A 345 23.28 -12.42 24.28
C GLU A 345 24.78 -12.47 24.61
N LEU A 346 25.63 -11.95 23.72
CA LEU A 346 27.07 -11.84 23.95
C LEU A 346 27.36 -10.98 25.19
N ALA A 347 26.75 -9.78 25.27
CA ALA A 347 26.93 -8.90 26.42
C ALA A 347 26.50 -9.57 27.73
N SER A 348 25.33 -10.22 27.73
CA SER A 348 24.82 -10.95 28.91
C SER A 348 25.76 -12.08 29.33
N SER A 349 26.31 -12.83 28.36
CA SER A 349 27.21 -13.96 28.62
C SER A 349 28.55 -13.51 29.19
N VAL A 350 29.14 -12.44 28.63
CA VAL A 350 30.42 -11.86 29.08
C VAL A 350 30.27 -11.24 30.47
N ILE A 351 29.20 -10.47 30.70
CA ILE A 351 28.93 -9.84 32.01
C ILE A 351 28.63 -10.92 33.06
N GLY A 352 27.84 -11.94 32.72
CA GLY A 352 27.54 -13.06 33.61
C GLY A 352 28.78 -13.86 33.99
N SER A 353 29.73 -13.99 33.06
CA SER A 353 30.97 -14.75 33.25
C SER A 353 32.20 -13.87 33.54
N ILE A 354 32.00 -12.66 34.04
CA ILE A 354 33.08 -11.65 34.18
C ILE A 354 34.26 -12.13 35.02
N LYS A 355 34.01 -12.97 36.04
CA LYS A 355 35.05 -13.57 36.87
C LYS A 355 35.98 -14.48 36.05
N THR A 356 35.41 -15.27 35.15
CA THR A 356 36.14 -16.17 34.24
C THR A 356 36.94 -15.38 33.20
N VAL A 357 36.33 -14.35 32.61
CA VAL A 357 37.03 -13.48 31.65
C VAL A 357 38.26 -12.83 32.28
N ARG A 358 38.14 -12.37 33.54
CA ARG A 358 39.25 -11.79 34.30
C ARG A 358 40.31 -12.82 34.71
N SER A 359 39.92 -14.03 35.11
CA SER A 359 40.88 -15.07 35.49
C SER A 359 41.77 -15.50 34.31
N PHE A 360 41.22 -15.50 33.09
CA PHE A 360 41.97 -15.79 31.86
C PHE A 360 42.59 -14.54 31.20
N LYS A 361 42.41 -13.33 31.77
CA LYS A 361 42.83 -12.05 31.19
C LYS A 361 42.36 -11.83 29.72
N ALA A 362 41.17 -12.34 29.38
CA ALA A 362 40.63 -12.34 28.01
C ALA A 362 39.80 -11.08 27.67
N GLU A 363 39.94 -9.99 28.44
CA GLU A 363 39.11 -8.78 28.30
C GLU A 363 39.21 -8.14 26.91
N CYS A 364 40.42 -8.02 26.36
CA CYS A 364 40.65 -7.46 25.04
C CYS A 364 40.02 -8.32 23.92
N GLN A 365 40.04 -9.65 24.07
CA GLN A 365 39.46 -10.57 23.11
C GLN A 365 37.92 -10.47 23.06
N GLU A 366 37.28 -10.42 24.23
CA GLU A 366 35.82 -10.26 24.31
C GLU A 366 35.38 -8.86 23.87
N GLN A 367 36.18 -7.82 24.11
CA GLN A 367 35.94 -6.49 23.57
C GLN A 367 35.96 -6.49 22.03
N GLN A 368 36.95 -7.14 21.41
CA GLN A 368 37.00 -7.27 19.95
C GLN A 368 35.80 -8.03 19.39
N ARG A 369 35.36 -9.11 20.05
CA ARG A 369 34.12 -9.83 19.67
C ARG A 369 32.89 -8.92 19.73
N TYR A 370 32.77 -8.13 20.78
CA TYR A 370 31.66 -7.19 20.93
C TYR A 370 31.70 -6.06 19.88
N GLU A 371 32.89 -5.59 19.52
CA GLU A 371 33.06 -4.60 18.45
C GLU A 371 32.64 -5.18 17.09
N GLN A 372 32.95 -6.45 16.81
CA GLN A 372 32.54 -7.13 15.58
C GLN A 372 31.02 -7.22 15.42
N THR A 373 30.27 -7.56 16.49
CA THR A 373 28.80 -7.62 16.45
C THR A 373 28.18 -6.23 16.24
N ILE A 374 28.74 -5.20 16.88
CA ILE A 374 28.33 -3.80 16.65
C ILE A 374 28.61 -3.37 15.20
N ASN A 375 29.79 -3.69 14.65
CA ASN A 375 30.13 -3.35 13.28
C ASN A 375 29.19 -4.01 12.27
N ARG A 376 28.80 -5.27 12.50
CA ARG A 376 27.77 -5.95 11.70
C ARG A 376 26.42 -5.22 11.77
N LYS A 377 25.98 -4.83 12.98
CA LYS A 377 24.77 -4.02 13.18
C LYS A 377 24.83 -2.68 12.43
N LEU A 378 25.97 -2.00 12.47
CA LEU A 378 26.19 -0.72 11.76
C LEU A 378 26.08 -0.87 10.24
N GLN A 379 26.57 -1.97 9.66
CA GLN A 379 26.43 -2.23 8.24
C GLN A 379 24.96 -2.39 7.82
N VAL A 380 24.16 -3.13 8.59
CA VAL A 380 22.72 -3.28 8.37
C VAL A 380 22.01 -1.94 8.50
N LEU A 381 22.37 -1.13 9.51
CA LEU A 381 21.79 0.19 9.72
C LEU A 381 22.11 1.15 8.56
N ARG A 382 23.36 1.14 8.07
CA ARG A 382 23.78 1.95 6.92
C ARG A 382 23.01 1.56 5.65
N ARG A 383 22.86 0.26 5.41
CA ARG A 383 22.06 -0.26 4.29
C ARG A 383 20.61 0.18 4.40
N LYS A 384 19.99 0.06 5.59
CA LYS A 384 18.63 0.57 5.87
C LYS A 384 18.51 2.06 5.60
N GLY A 385 19.49 2.85 6.07
CA GLY A 385 19.53 4.29 5.91
C GLY A 385 19.64 4.71 4.44
N PHE A 386 20.51 4.06 3.67
CA PHE A 386 20.65 4.32 2.24
C PHE A 386 19.35 4.00 1.48
N TYR A 387 18.75 2.83 1.71
CA TYR A 387 17.47 2.48 1.08
C TYR A 387 16.34 3.43 1.48
N SER A 388 16.28 3.86 2.75
CA SER A 388 15.31 4.86 3.19
C SER A 388 15.56 6.21 2.53
N ALA A 389 16.81 6.65 2.36
CA ALA A 389 17.12 7.92 1.72
C ALA A 389 16.73 7.92 0.24
N VAL A 390 17.08 6.87 -0.49
CA VAL A 390 16.68 6.69 -1.90
C VAL A 390 15.17 6.68 -2.04
N TYR A 391 14.46 5.93 -1.18
CA TYR A 391 12.99 5.91 -1.20
C TYR A 391 12.37 7.30 -0.94
N LEU A 392 12.90 8.05 0.03
CA LEU A 392 12.42 9.39 0.34
C LEU A 392 12.66 10.38 -0.81
N LEU A 393 13.76 10.22 -1.56
CA LEU A 393 14.04 11.02 -2.75
C LEU A 393 13.10 10.68 -3.92
N ILE A 394 12.80 9.40 -4.14
CA ILE A 394 11.89 8.96 -5.22
C ILE A 394 10.45 9.40 -4.93
N ARG A 395 10.05 9.46 -3.66
CA ARG A 395 8.68 9.82 -3.25
C ARG A 395 8.40 11.32 -3.32
N ARG A 396 9.43 12.16 -3.18
CA ARG A 396 9.28 13.62 -3.11
C ARG A 396 9.30 14.23 -4.50
#